data_AF-A0A2U9BIG8-F1
#
_entry.id   AF-A0A2U9BIG8-F1
#
_cell.length_a   1.000
_cell.length_b   1.000
_cell.length_c   1.000
_cell.angle_alpha   90.00
_cell.angle_beta   90.00
_cell.angle_gamma   90.00
#
_symmetry.space_group_name_H-M   'P 1'
#
loop_
_entity.id
_entity.type
_entity.pdbx_description
1 polymer ?
#
loop_
_entity_poly.entity_id
_entity_poly.type
_entity_poly.pdbx_seq_one_letter_code
_entity_poly.pdbx_strand_id
1 'polypeptide(L)'
;MFALRQTLRDRGLRPARRLATSPQSRLLQEFIRDRLQETDLDLTAPPFDSLQTYAFEGSGSAAGSLTSLHSSESEQDYDFLTEWGPRFRKLADLYGPHEGGWVISKTSVCRDQRRLQEAL
;
A
#
# COMPACT_ATOMS: atom_id res chain seq x y z
N MET A 1 47.54 -10.47 -17.36
CA MET A 1 48.17 -9.27 -16.75
C MET A 1 47.88 -9.37 -15.26
N PHE A 2 48.69 -9.97 -14.38
CA PHE A 2 50.11 -9.75 -14.13
C PHE A 2 50.77 -11.04 -13.63
N ALA A 3 51.96 -11.33 -14.14
CA ALA A 3 52.86 -12.32 -13.54
C ALA A 3 54.13 -11.56 -13.14
N LEU A 4 54.58 -11.69 -11.88
CA LEU A 4 56.02 -11.77 -11.61
C LEU A 4 56.32 -12.30 -10.20
N ARG A 5 56.98 -13.46 -10.20
CA ARG A 5 58.04 -13.95 -9.29
C ARG A 5 58.40 -13.08 -8.08
N GLN A 6 58.48 -13.70 -6.91
CA GLN A 6 59.48 -13.32 -5.91
C GLN A 6 60.23 -14.56 -5.42
N THR A 7 61.42 -14.76 -5.97
CA THR A 7 62.49 -15.59 -5.41
C THR A 7 63.43 -14.68 -4.60
N LEU A 8 63.39 -14.78 -3.27
CA LEU A 8 64.45 -14.29 -2.38
C LEU A 8 64.79 -15.46 -1.45
N ARG A 9 65.78 -16.28 -1.82
CA ARG A 9 67.17 -16.19 -1.34
C ARG A 9 67.26 -16.05 0.18
N ASP A 10 67.46 -17.22 0.77
CA ASP A 10 68.11 -17.50 2.03
C ASP A 10 69.24 -16.50 2.34
N ARG A 11 69.05 -15.69 3.37
CA ARG A 11 70.12 -14.98 4.08
C ARG A 11 70.08 -15.54 5.50
N GLY A 12 71.10 -16.32 5.83
CA GLY A 12 71.22 -17.04 7.08
C GLY A 12 70.83 -16.23 8.30
N LEU A 13 70.07 -16.88 9.18
CA LEU A 13 69.75 -16.40 10.52
C LEU A 13 71.06 -16.07 11.23
N ARG A 14 71.38 -14.77 11.31
CA ARG A 14 72.25 -14.25 12.35
C ARG A 14 71.62 -14.67 13.69
N PRO A 15 72.38 -15.21 14.66
CA PRO A 15 71.85 -15.44 15.99
C PRO A 15 71.33 -14.09 16.47
N ALA A 16 70.02 -14.02 16.68
CA ALA A 16 69.35 -12.85 17.19
C ALA A 16 70.16 -12.39 18.40
N ARG A 17 70.72 -11.17 18.33
CA ARG A 17 71.22 -10.51 19.54
C ARG A 17 70.04 -10.60 20.50
N ARG A 18 70.18 -11.42 21.54
CA ARG A 18 69.33 -11.32 22.72
C ARG A 18 69.64 -9.93 23.23
N LEU A 19 68.86 -8.96 22.78
CA LEU A 19 68.84 -7.61 23.34
C LEU A 19 68.48 -7.88 24.79
N ALA A 20 69.48 -7.82 25.67
CA ALA A 20 69.25 -7.81 27.09
C ALA A 20 68.18 -6.74 27.30
N THR A 21 67.00 -7.16 27.73
CA THR A 21 65.86 -6.27 27.84
C THR A 21 66.21 -5.32 28.98
N SER A 22 66.79 -4.18 28.67
CA SER A 22 67.00 -3.13 29.66
C SER A 22 65.63 -2.80 30.26
N PRO A 23 65.56 -2.31 31.50
CA PRO A 23 64.29 -1.88 32.09
C PRO A 23 63.53 -0.91 31.16
N GLN A 24 64.27 -0.05 30.44
CA GLN A 24 63.74 0.85 29.44
C GLN A 24 63.14 0.14 28.21
N SER A 25 63.75 -0.94 27.71
CA SER A 25 63.21 -1.66 26.56
C SER A 25 61.91 -2.40 26.90
N ARG A 26 61.75 -2.85 28.15
CA ARG A 26 60.49 -3.46 28.62
C ARG A 26 59.37 -2.44 28.69
N LEU A 27 59.65 -1.27 29.26
CA LEU A 27 58.69 -0.16 29.30
C LEU A 27 58.28 0.32 27.90
N LEU A 28 59.24 0.37 26.96
CA LEU A 28 58.94 0.69 25.56
C LEU A 28 58.05 -0.38 24.91
N GLN A 29 58.33 -1.66 25.18
CA GLN A 29 57.55 -2.77 24.64
C GLN A 29 56.11 -2.77 25.18
N GLU A 30 55.94 -2.50 26.48
CA GLU A 30 54.64 -2.34 27.12
C GLU A 30 53.90 -1.14 26.53
N PHE A 31 54.55 0.02 26.39
CA PHE A 31 53.96 1.19 25.76
C PHE A 31 53.48 0.91 24.32
N ILE A 32 54.31 0.29 23.49
CA ILE A 32 53.92 -0.03 22.10
C ILE A 32 52.75 -1.01 22.08
N ARG A 33 52.76 -2.02 22.95
CA ARG A 33 51.67 -2.99 23.07
C ARG A 33 50.37 -2.32 23.50
N ASP A 34 50.43 -1.44 24.49
CA ASP A 34 49.27 -0.77 25.03
C ASP A 34 48.67 0.19 23.99
N ARG A 35 49.51 0.97 23.28
CA ARG A 35 49.05 1.84 22.18
C ARG A 35 48.53 1.08 20.97
N LEU A 36 49.10 -0.09 20.66
CA LEU A 36 48.60 -0.97 19.61
C LEU A 36 47.20 -1.48 19.97
N GLN A 37 47.01 -1.95 21.21
CA GLN A 37 45.71 -2.42 21.67
C GLN A 37 44.64 -1.31 21.64
N GLU A 38 45.00 -0.08 22.04
CA GLU A 38 44.11 1.08 21.90
C GLU A 38 43.72 1.35 20.44
N THR A 39 44.67 1.19 19.51
CA THR A 39 44.46 1.47 18.08
C THR A 39 43.63 0.38 17.40
N ASP A 40 43.80 -0.88 17.80
CA ASP A 40 43.04 -2.01 17.24
C ASP A 40 41.55 -1.97 17.62
N LEU A 41 41.19 -1.18 18.65
CA LEU A 41 39.82 -0.97 19.11
C LEU A 41 39.18 0.30 18.52
N ASP A 42 39.87 0.99 17.60
CA ASP A 42 39.37 2.20 16.98
C ASP A 42 38.21 1.91 16.01
N LEU A 43 37.00 2.30 16.41
CA LEU A 43 35.78 2.17 15.61
C LEU A 43 35.69 3.19 14.47
N THR A 44 36.57 4.20 14.44
CA THR A 44 36.68 5.14 13.32
C THR A 44 37.57 4.61 12.19
N ALA A 45 38.26 3.49 12.45
CA ALA A 45 38.93 2.76 11.40
C ALA A 45 37.90 2.19 10.39
N PRO A 46 38.23 2.13 9.10
CA PRO A 46 37.35 1.54 8.09
C PRO A 46 37.02 0.05 8.40
N PRO A 47 35.89 -0.52 7.96
CA PRO A 47 35.11 -0.15 6.78
C PRO A 47 33.85 0.66 7.14
N PHE A 48 33.71 1.83 6.52
CA PHE A 48 32.51 2.65 6.71
C PHE A 48 31.29 1.97 6.09
N ASP A 49 30.12 2.25 6.66
CA ASP A 49 28.85 1.86 6.07
C ASP A 49 28.66 2.55 4.72
N SER A 50 28.15 1.80 3.75
CA SER A 50 27.74 2.34 2.45
C SER A 50 26.23 2.57 2.45
N LEU A 51 25.81 3.70 1.89
CA LEU A 51 24.40 3.94 1.61
C LEU A 51 24.04 3.31 0.27
N GLN A 52 22.95 2.55 0.23
CA GLN A 52 22.38 2.04 -1.01
C GLN A 52 21.07 2.76 -1.31
N THR A 53 21.08 3.59 -2.34
CA THR A 53 19.88 4.30 -2.80
C THR A 53 19.07 3.39 -3.71
N TYR A 54 17.82 3.13 -3.32
CA TYR A 54 16.86 2.41 -4.15
C TYR A 54 15.87 3.40 -4.76
N ALA A 55 15.67 3.31 -6.07
CA ALA A 55 14.74 4.16 -6.82
C ALA A 55 13.84 3.34 -7.76
N PHE A 56 13.72 2.04 -7.50
CA PHE A 56 12.88 1.17 -8.31
C PHE A 56 11.42 1.28 -7.84
N GLU A 57 10.59 1.89 -8.68
CA GLU A 57 9.17 2.12 -8.42
C GLU A 57 8.29 0.90 -8.76
N GLY A 58 8.80 -0.04 -9.55
CA GLY A 58 8.02 -1.12 -10.14
C GLY A 58 7.74 -0.86 -11.63
N SER A 59 7.01 -1.78 -12.25
CA SER A 59 6.74 -1.77 -13.70
C SER A 59 5.38 -1.18 -14.08
N GLY A 60 4.66 -0.54 -13.15
CA GLY A 60 3.34 0.03 -13.41
C GLY A 60 2.29 -1.02 -13.84
N SER A 61 2.28 -2.18 -13.19
CA SER A 61 1.31 -3.24 -13.51
C SER A 61 -0.12 -2.79 -13.19
N ALA A 62 -1.06 -3.10 -14.08
CA ALA A 62 -2.47 -2.84 -13.83
C ALA A 62 -2.93 -3.56 -12.55
N ALA A 63 -3.58 -2.84 -11.65
CA ALA A 63 -4.32 -3.47 -10.57
C ALA A 63 -5.39 -4.35 -11.24
N GLY A 64 -5.39 -5.65 -10.95
CA GLY A 64 -6.40 -6.56 -11.48
C GLY A 64 -7.82 -6.10 -11.15
N SER A 65 -8.82 -6.77 -11.71
CA SER A 65 -10.22 -6.40 -11.49
C SER A 65 -10.56 -6.39 -10.00
N LEU A 66 -10.98 -5.23 -9.48
CA LEU A 66 -11.51 -5.09 -8.13
C LEU A 66 -12.96 -5.58 -8.10
N THR A 67 -13.38 -6.15 -6.96
CA THR A 67 -14.76 -6.51 -6.75
C THR A 67 -15.61 -5.27 -6.52
N SER A 68 -16.80 -5.23 -7.12
CA SER A 68 -17.77 -4.15 -6.90
C SER A 68 -18.25 -4.16 -5.45
N LEU A 69 -18.31 -2.99 -4.82
CA LEU A 69 -18.89 -2.80 -3.47
C LEU A 69 -20.42 -2.81 -3.45
N HIS A 70 -21.09 -3.45 -4.41
CA HIS A 70 -22.54 -3.48 -4.43
C HIS A 70 -23.04 -4.29 -3.24
N SER A 71 -23.41 -3.58 -2.17
CA SER A 71 -24.31 -4.06 -1.15
C SER A 71 -25.64 -4.34 -1.84
N SER A 72 -26.16 -5.56 -1.72
CA SER A 72 -27.50 -5.87 -2.18
C SER A 72 -28.50 -5.13 -1.28
N GLU A 73 -28.82 -3.90 -1.66
CA GLU A 73 -29.84 -3.05 -1.04
C GLU A 73 -30.99 -2.98 -2.06
N SER A 74 -32.25 -3.24 -1.76
CA SER A 74 -32.97 -3.31 -0.50
C SER A 74 -34.35 -3.90 -0.81
N GLU A 75 -35.07 -4.34 0.22
CA GLU A 75 -36.50 -4.67 0.12
C GLU A 75 -37.24 -3.44 -0.47
N GLN A 76 -38.00 -3.65 -1.53
CA GLN A 76 -38.62 -2.59 -2.35
C GLN A 76 -39.83 -1.94 -1.65
N ASP A 77 -39.62 -1.38 -0.47
CA ASP A 77 -40.67 -0.73 0.32
C ASP A 77 -40.66 0.78 0.06
N TYR A 78 -41.72 1.27 -0.57
CA TYR A 78 -41.83 2.67 -1.03
C TYR A 78 -42.93 3.46 -0.30
N ASP A 79 -43.33 3.04 0.91
CA ASP A 79 -44.42 3.66 1.67
C ASP A 79 -44.20 5.15 1.95
N PHE A 80 -42.93 5.58 2.04
CA PHE A 80 -42.54 6.98 2.22
C PHE A 80 -42.96 7.91 1.08
N LEU A 81 -43.27 7.39 -0.12
CA LEU A 81 -43.75 8.21 -1.24
C LEU A 81 -45.09 8.89 -0.95
N THR A 82 -45.90 8.29 -0.06
CA THR A 82 -47.19 8.85 0.36
C THR A 82 -47.01 10.12 1.20
N GLU A 83 -45.90 10.24 1.93
CA GLU A 83 -45.62 11.33 2.87
C GLU A 83 -44.95 12.55 2.19
N TRP A 84 -44.36 12.38 1.00
CA TRP A 84 -43.66 13.46 0.28
C TRP A 84 -44.59 14.51 -0.37
N GLY A 85 -45.90 14.30 -0.29
CA GLY A 85 -46.92 15.26 -0.71
C GLY A 85 -47.39 15.12 -2.17
N PRO A 86 -48.28 16.02 -2.63
CA PRO A 86 -49.12 15.80 -3.81
C PRO A 86 -48.36 15.67 -5.14
N ARG A 87 -47.13 16.19 -5.21
CA ARG A 87 -46.27 16.06 -6.40
C ARG A 87 -45.80 14.62 -6.64
N PHE A 88 -45.68 13.83 -5.57
CA PHE A 88 -45.22 12.45 -5.60
C PHE A 88 -46.36 11.42 -5.62
N ARG A 89 -47.61 11.89 -5.62
CA ARG A 89 -48.80 11.03 -5.63
C ARG A 89 -48.79 9.99 -6.73
N LYS A 90 -48.38 10.38 -7.95
CA LYS A 90 -48.29 9.43 -9.08
C LYS A 90 -47.28 8.30 -8.82
N LEU A 91 -46.19 8.57 -8.10
CA LEU A 91 -45.21 7.55 -7.73
C LEU A 91 -45.74 6.71 -6.56
N ALA A 92 -46.39 7.32 -5.58
CA ALA A 92 -47.07 6.60 -4.49
C ALA A 92 -48.15 5.65 -5.02
N ASP A 93 -48.92 6.05 -6.02
CA ASP A 93 -49.94 5.21 -6.67
C ASP A 93 -49.32 4.04 -7.47
N LEU A 94 -48.08 4.18 -7.97
CA LEU A 94 -47.38 3.17 -8.77
C LEU A 94 -46.58 2.17 -7.93
N TYR A 95 -46.06 2.60 -6.78
CA TYR A 95 -45.12 1.83 -5.96
C TYR A 95 -45.60 1.56 -4.53
N GLY A 96 -46.72 2.17 -4.10
CA GLY A 96 -47.33 1.88 -2.81
C GLY A 96 -48.00 0.51 -2.77
N PRO A 97 -48.44 0.05 -1.57
CA PRO A 97 -49.03 -1.27 -1.40
C PRO A 97 -50.24 -1.44 -2.32
N HIS A 98 -50.13 -2.31 -3.32
CA HIS A 98 -51.27 -2.72 -4.14
C HIS A 98 -52.15 -3.67 -3.31
N GLU A 99 -52.87 -3.11 -2.33
CA GLU A 99 -54.04 -3.80 -1.78
C GLU A 99 -55.13 -3.77 -2.85
N GLY A 100 -55.27 -4.89 -3.56
CA GLY A 100 -56.53 -5.37 -4.12
C GLY A 100 -57.35 -4.40 -4.98
N GLY A 101 -57.28 -4.63 -6.29
CA GLY A 101 -58.43 -4.43 -7.16
C GLY A 101 -58.38 -3.15 -7.97
N TRP A 102 -58.21 -3.35 -9.28
CA TRP A 102 -58.70 -2.49 -10.33
C TRP A 102 -60.18 -2.12 -10.10
N VAL A 103 -60.44 -1.12 -9.27
CA VAL A 103 -61.69 -0.36 -9.24
C VAL A 103 -61.42 0.99 -9.91
N ILE A 104 -61.02 0.94 -11.19
CA ILE A 104 -61.18 2.12 -12.03
C ILE A 104 -62.67 2.22 -12.36
N SER A 105 -63.30 3.13 -11.63
CA SER A 105 -64.66 3.63 -11.80
C SER A 105 -64.99 3.80 -13.28
N LYS A 106 -65.80 2.90 -13.82
CA LYS A 106 -66.57 3.12 -15.04
C LYS A 106 -67.59 4.22 -14.75
N THR A 107 -67.24 5.49 -14.89
CA THR A 107 -68.26 6.56 -14.88
C THR A 107 -67.92 7.67 -15.87
N SER A 108 -68.86 7.89 -16.80
CA SER A 108 -69.10 9.11 -17.55
C SER A 108 -68.33 9.33 -18.87
N VAL A 109 -68.56 8.45 -19.85
CA VAL A 109 -68.77 8.89 -21.24
C VAL A 109 -70.27 8.76 -21.55
N CYS A 110 -71.05 9.77 -21.15
CA CYS A 110 -72.38 10.04 -21.69
C CYS A 110 -72.41 11.53 -22.06
N ARG A 111 -71.91 11.87 -23.24
CA ARG A 111 -72.10 13.22 -23.81
C ARG A 111 -72.53 13.20 -25.28
N ASP A 112 -73.15 12.11 -25.75
CA ASP A 112 -73.68 12.00 -27.13
C ASP A 112 -75.05 11.30 -27.20
N GLN A 113 -75.97 11.65 -26.30
CA GLN A 113 -77.38 11.23 -26.40
C GLN A 113 -78.32 12.43 -26.40
N ARG A 114 -78.02 13.43 -27.24
CA ARG A 114 -78.90 14.58 -27.58
C ARG A 114 -78.84 14.96 -29.06
N ARG A 115 -78.49 14.02 -29.94
CA ARG A 115 -78.53 14.22 -31.40
C ARG A 115 -79.43 13.24 -32.15
N LEU A 116 -80.14 12.36 -31.45
CA LEU A 116 -81.11 11.43 -32.04
C LEU A 116 -82.53 11.66 -31.52
N GLN A 117 -82.92 12.93 -31.36
CA GLN A 117 -84.31 13.31 -31.04
C GLN A 117 -84.82 14.55 -31.80
N GLU A 118 -84.07 15.07 -32.78
CA GLU A 118 -84.52 16.15 -33.69
C GLU A 118 -84.66 15.68 -35.16
N ALA A 119 -84.84 14.37 -35.38
CA ALA A 119 -85.11 13.79 -36.70
C ALA A 119 -86.47 13.07 -36.77
N LEU A 120 -87.48 13.65 -36.13
CA LEU A 120 -88.91 13.52 -36.42
C LEU A 120 -89.55 14.91 -36.31
#